data_AF-A0A8T3QTA6-F1
#
_entry.id   AF-A0A8T3QTA6-F1
#
_cell.length_a   1.000
_cell.length_b   1.000
_cell.length_c   1.000
_cell.angle_alpha   90.00
_cell.angle_beta   90.00
_cell.angle_gamma   90.00
#
_symmetry.space_group_name_H-M   'P 1'
#
loop_
_entity.id
_entity.type
_entity.pdbx_description
1 polymer ?
#
loop_
_entity_poly.entity_id
_entity_poly.type
_entity_poly.pdbx_seq_one_letter_code
_entity_poly.pdbx_strand_id
1 'polypeptide(L)'
;MTSVIEADADSDGEEAAMIAAGPGWSLHLGNCLTGMRTLADMSVDVTITDPPYEAEAHTKGKRQGPTSDGRVRVVDEAFTFAAITEATRLEVARQICRVTRGLALVFCQVEAVSAWQSAFVAGGMLYRRAIPWVKPDAMPSLHGRWPGQAVEMIVLAGKPGAIAPIGGKARYYECTRERRDTRAHPTAKPLELMRQIVADFSDPDDLVLDPFAGSGSTGVACRMLGRRFIGWELDSNYHAVATRRLSGDEAVPRDCQPSLAFKGPA
;
A
#
# COMPACT_ATOMS: atom_id res chain seq x y z
N MET A 1 6.07 19.28 -15.71
CA MET A 1 7.15 18.61 -16.46
C MET A 1 7.59 17.43 -15.61
N THR A 2 7.21 16.21 -15.99
CA THR A 2 7.72 14.97 -15.42
C THR A 2 9.08 14.71 -16.06
N SER A 3 10.14 14.60 -15.28
CA SER A 3 11.46 14.21 -15.78
C SER A 3 11.70 12.76 -15.40
N VAL A 4 11.84 11.88 -16.40
CA VAL A 4 12.50 10.59 -16.20
C VAL A 4 13.99 10.89 -16.21
N ILE A 5 14.65 10.73 -15.06
CA ILE A 5 16.10 10.92 -14.96
C ILE A 5 16.72 9.53 -15.08
N GLU A 6 17.40 9.27 -16.19
CA GLU A 6 18.33 8.15 -16.30
C GLU A 6 19.61 8.54 -15.54
N ALA A 7 19.97 7.77 -14.52
CA ALA A 7 21.26 7.92 -13.85
C ALA A 7 22.32 7.11 -14.64
N ASP A 8 23.49 7.70 -14.88
CA ASP A 8 24.59 7.05 -15.60
C ASP A 8 25.05 5.76 -14.89
N ALA A 9 25.35 4.74 -15.69
CA ALA A 9 25.74 3.41 -15.23
C ALA A 9 27.14 3.43 -14.58
N ASP A 10 27.24 2.91 -13.35
CA ASP A 10 28.52 2.60 -12.71
C ASP A 10 28.97 1.18 -13.07
N SER A 11 30.28 0.92 -13.06
CA SER A 11 30.95 -0.22 -13.73
C SER A 11 30.67 -1.62 -13.15
N ASP A 12 29.69 -1.79 -12.27
CA ASP A 12 29.40 -3.02 -11.53
C ASP A 12 27.99 -3.58 -11.81
N GLY A 13 27.53 -3.59 -13.07
CA GLY A 13 26.39 -4.42 -13.51
C GLY A 13 25.06 -4.23 -12.75
N GLU A 14 24.88 -3.14 -12.02
CA GLU A 14 23.59 -2.78 -11.41
C GLU A 14 22.69 -2.12 -12.46
N GLU A 15 21.53 -2.72 -12.70
CA GLU A 15 20.44 -2.14 -13.50
C GLU A 15 20.19 -0.69 -13.03
N ALA A 16 20.34 0.28 -13.93
CA ALA A 16 20.14 1.69 -13.59
C ALA A 16 18.78 1.89 -12.90
N ALA A 17 18.80 2.43 -11.68
CA ALA A 17 17.59 2.63 -10.89
C ALA A 17 16.64 3.58 -11.63
N MET A 18 15.55 3.06 -12.18
CA MET A 18 14.54 3.88 -12.85
C MET A 18 13.73 4.64 -11.80
N ILE A 19 13.87 5.97 -11.80
CA ILE A 19 13.17 6.86 -10.86
C ILE A 19 12.14 7.69 -11.62
N ALA A 20 10.88 7.58 -11.21
CA ALA A 20 9.83 8.51 -11.58
C ALA A 20 9.63 9.53 -10.45
N ALA A 21 9.60 10.82 -10.76
CA ALA A 21 9.44 11.85 -9.75
C ALA A 21 8.62 13.04 -10.25
N GLY A 22 8.06 13.78 -9.29
CA GLY A 22 7.37 15.03 -9.50
C GLY A 22 7.40 15.89 -8.24
N PRO A 23 6.70 17.05 -8.24
CA PRO A 23 6.69 17.92 -7.07
C PRO A 23 6.20 17.17 -5.82
N GLY A 24 7.10 17.04 -4.84
CA GLY A 24 6.81 16.39 -3.55
C GLY A 24 6.74 14.87 -3.58
N TRP A 25 7.10 14.18 -4.66
CA TRP A 25 7.09 12.71 -4.67
C TRP A 25 8.19 12.07 -5.53
N SER A 26 8.68 10.90 -5.11
CA SER A 26 9.51 10.01 -5.91
C SER A 26 9.07 8.56 -5.78
N LEU A 27 9.14 7.82 -6.88
CA LEU A 27 8.83 6.40 -6.97
C LEU A 27 9.97 5.69 -7.72
N HIS A 28 10.59 4.74 -7.04
CA HIS A 28 11.77 4.04 -7.52
C HIS A 28 11.37 2.62 -7.96
N LEU A 29 11.80 2.20 -9.15
CA LEU A 29 11.71 0.81 -9.57
C LEU A 29 12.86 0.02 -8.94
N GLY A 30 12.53 -1.09 -8.27
CA GLY A 30 13.52 -2.04 -7.78
C GLY A 30 13.28 -2.52 -6.35
N ASN A 31 14.30 -3.17 -5.80
CA ASN A 31 14.22 -3.79 -4.47
C ASN A 31 14.24 -2.74 -3.35
N CYS A 32 13.20 -2.73 -2.52
CA CYS A 32 13.05 -1.77 -1.42
C CYS A 32 14.13 -1.89 -0.34
N LEU A 33 14.74 -3.06 -0.12
CA LEU A 33 15.82 -3.22 0.84
C LEU A 33 17.11 -2.55 0.38
N THR A 34 17.45 -2.67 -0.91
CA THR A 34 18.57 -1.94 -1.50
C THR A 34 18.27 -0.44 -1.48
N GLY A 35 17.06 -0.05 -1.87
CA GLY A 35 16.61 1.34 -1.87
C GLY A 35 16.64 2.00 -0.48
N MET A 36 16.04 1.38 0.53
CA MET A 36 16.02 1.95 1.88
C MET A 36 17.43 2.11 2.46
N ARG A 37 18.41 1.27 2.10
CA ARG A 37 19.81 1.42 2.54
C ARG A 37 20.47 2.71 2.07
N THR A 38 19.99 3.32 0.99
CA THR A 38 20.50 4.62 0.51
C THR A 38 19.91 5.80 1.29
N LEU A 39 18.81 5.59 2.03
CA LEU A 39 18.21 6.61 2.86
C LEU A 39 19.01 6.81 4.16
N ALA A 40 19.17 8.07 4.56
CA ALA A 40 19.75 8.41 5.85
C ALA A 40 18.86 7.93 7.01
N ASP A 41 19.47 7.71 8.17
CA ASP A 41 18.73 7.37 9.40
C ASP A 41 17.75 8.48 9.75
N MET A 42 16.54 8.11 10.19
CA MET A 42 15.48 9.04 10.59
C MET A 42 15.14 10.13 9.54
N SER A 43 15.28 9.80 8.24
CA SER A 43 15.06 10.72 7.12
C SER A 43 13.61 10.82 6.65
N VAL A 44 12.75 9.89 7.05
CA VAL A 44 11.31 9.92 6.73
C VAL A 44 10.50 10.11 8.00
N ASP A 45 9.39 10.84 7.90
CA ASP A 45 8.57 11.21 9.05
C ASP A 45 7.69 10.02 9.49
N VAL A 46 7.07 9.36 8.52
CA VAL A 46 6.13 8.25 8.73
C VAL A 46 6.34 7.17 7.67
N THR A 47 6.23 5.89 8.04
CA THR A 47 6.14 4.79 7.07
C THR A 47 4.71 4.24 7.07
N ILE A 48 4.10 4.10 5.89
CA ILE A 48 2.78 3.49 5.70
C ILE A 48 2.89 2.52 4.53
N THR A 49 2.66 1.23 4.75
CA THR A 49 2.95 0.23 3.71
C THR A 49 2.17 -1.07 3.83
N ASP A 50 2.00 -1.76 2.69
CA ASP A 50 1.28 -3.02 2.53
C ASP A 50 2.19 -4.11 1.95
N PRO A 51 3.01 -4.77 2.79
CA PRO A 51 3.92 -5.81 2.34
C PRO A 51 3.15 -7.04 1.81
N PRO A 52 3.79 -7.85 0.93
CA PRO A 52 3.20 -9.12 0.50
C PRO A 52 2.97 -10.03 1.72
N TYR A 53 1.83 -10.72 1.73
CA TYR A 53 1.46 -11.64 2.82
C TYR A 53 2.36 -12.88 2.87
N GLU A 54 2.30 -13.61 3.99
CA GLU A 54 3.08 -14.82 4.23
C GLU A 54 2.57 -16.00 3.38
N ALA A 55 3.40 -17.05 3.21
CA ALA A 55 3.15 -18.13 2.25
C ALA A 55 1.87 -18.92 2.55
N GLU A 56 1.48 -18.94 3.81
CA GLU A 56 0.26 -19.57 4.32
C GLU A 56 -1.02 -18.93 3.73
N ALA A 57 -0.94 -17.65 3.33
CA ALA A 57 -1.99 -16.90 2.66
C ALA A 57 -2.19 -17.31 1.18
N HIS A 58 -1.19 -17.93 0.57
CA HIS A 58 -1.24 -18.46 -0.80
C HIS A 58 -1.70 -19.92 -0.82
N THR A 59 -2.69 -20.28 0.00
CA THR A 59 -3.45 -21.51 -0.27
C THR A 59 -4.26 -21.28 -1.55
N LYS A 60 -3.86 -21.94 -2.64
CA LYS A 60 -4.47 -21.87 -3.99
C LYS A 60 -6.00 -21.85 -3.92
N GLY A 61 -6.58 -20.66 -3.89
CA GLY A 61 -8.02 -20.46 -3.94
C GLY A 61 -8.50 -20.74 -5.37
N LYS A 62 -9.02 -21.95 -5.62
CA LYS A 62 -9.67 -22.28 -6.89
C LYS A 62 -10.85 -21.34 -7.08
N ARG A 63 -10.74 -20.36 -7.99
CA ARG A 63 -11.91 -19.58 -8.42
C ARG A 63 -12.84 -20.48 -9.22
N GLN A 64 -14.11 -20.48 -8.85
CA GLN A 64 -15.19 -21.02 -9.67
C GLN A 64 -15.96 -19.81 -10.23
N GLY A 65 -15.94 -19.65 -11.55
CA GLY A 65 -16.77 -18.69 -12.27
C GLY A 65 -17.75 -19.42 -13.19
N PRO A 66 -18.97 -18.91 -13.39
CA PRO A 66 -19.89 -19.46 -14.37
C PRO A 66 -19.41 -19.12 -15.78
N THR A 67 -19.38 -20.10 -16.69
CA THR A 67 -19.22 -19.84 -18.14
C THR A 67 -20.58 -19.78 -18.83
N SER A 68 -20.62 -19.18 -20.02
CA SER A 68 -21.82 -18.98 -20.88
C SER A 68 -22.56 -20.27 -21.25
N ASP A 69 -21.94 -21.42 -21.04
CA ASP A 69 -22.35 -22.78 -21.37
C ASP A 69 -22.66 -23.63 -20.11
N GLY A 70 -22.76 -22.99 -18.93
CA GLY A 70 -23.21 -23.65 -17.68
C GLY A 70 -22.17 -24.58 -17.05
N ARG A 71 -20.92 -24.60 -17.53
CA ARG A 71 -19.82 -25.38 -16.96
C ARG A 71 -18.97 -24.50 -16.03
N VAL A 72 -18.43 -25.10 -14.98
CA VAL A 72 -17.49 -24.42 -14.08
C VAL A 72 -16.08 -24.66 -14.61
N ARG A 73 -15.42 -23.62 -15.13
CA ARG A 73 -14.00 -23.69 -15.50
C ARG A 73 -13.16 -23.24 -14.31
N VAL A 74 -12.32 -24.15 -13.80
CA VAL A 74 -11.30 -23.81 -12.81
C VAL A 74 -10.16 -23.14 -13.56
N VAL A 75 -9.95 -21.85 -13.32
CA VAL A 75 -8.81 -21.12 -13.87
C VAL A 75 -7.79 -20.98 -12.75
N ASP A 76 -6.63 -21.61 -12.92
CA ASP A 76 -5.47 -21.40 -12.06
C ASP A 76 -4.84 -20.04 -12.42
N GLU A 77 -5.31 -18.97 -11.78
CA GLU A 77 -4.56 -17.71 -11.75
C GLU A 77 -3.48 -17.84 -10.69
N ALA A 78 -2.25 -18.13 -11.11
CA ALA A 78 -1.08 -18.06 -10.24
C ALA A 78 -0.89 -16.60 -9.80
N PHE A 79 -1.13 -16.29 -8.53
CA PHE A 79 -0.66 -15.04 -7.93
C PHE A 79 0.88 -15.11 -7.92
N THR A 80 1.51 -14.22 -8.67
CA THR A 80 2.97 -14.16 -8.93
C THR A 80 3.76 -13.42 -7.84
N PHE A 81 3.20 -13.22 -6.66
CA PHE A 81 3.94 -12.62 -5.54
C PHE A 81 4.55 -13.72 -4.68
N ALA A 82 5.88 -13.75 -4.60
CA ALA A 82 6.55 -14.57 -3.61
C ALA A 82 6.20 -14.02 -2.23
N ALA A 83 5.70 -14.89 -1.35
CA ALA A 83 5.34 -14.52 0.00
C ALA A 83 6.54 -13.99 0.80
N ILE A 84 6.30 -13.09 1.75
CA ILE A 84 7.35 -12.59 2.62
C ILE A 84 7.83 -13.71 3.56
N THR A 85 9.14 -13.98 3.55
CA THR A 85 9.76 -14.88 4.54
C THR A 85 9.97 -14.16 5.87
N GLU A 86 10.08 -14.90 6.97
CA GLU A 86 10.39 -14.31 8.27
C GLU A 86 11.69 -13.47 8.24
N ALA A 87 12.74 -13.97 7.60
CA ALA A 87 14.00 -13.24 7.46
C ALA A 87 13.81 -11.92 6.69
N THR A 88 13.00 -11.93 5.63
CA THR A 88 12.68 -10.71 4.87
C THR A 88 11.87 -9.73 5.70
N ARG A 89 10.86 -10.20 6.43
CA ARG A 89 10.05 -9.38 7.35
C ARG A 89 10.92 -8.70 8.41
N LEU A 90 11.85 -9.43 9.01
CA LEU A 90 12.78 -8.88 10.00
C LEU A 90 13.69 -7.81 9.40
N GLU A 91 14.28 -8.04 8.23
CA GLU A 91 15.16 -7.06 7.58
C GLU A 91 14.39 -5.82 7.12
N VAL A 92 13.18 -5.99 6.57
CA VAL A 92 12.28 -4.88 6.21
C VAL A 92 11.93 -4.06 7.45
N ALA A 93 11.47 -4.70 8.53
CA ALA A 93 11.14 -4.02 9.78
C ALA A 93 12.36 -3.27 10.35
N ARG A 94 13.55 -3.87 10.29
CA ARG A 94 14.80 -3.23 10.73
C ARG A 94 15.11 -1.98 9.90
N GLN A 95 14.97 -2.03 8.58
CA GLN A 95 15.17 -0.86 7.72
C GLN A 95 14.13 0.23 8.00
N ILE A 96 12.85 -0.12 8.11
CA ILE A 96 11.78 0.82 8.48
C ILE A 96 12.09 1.50 9.82
N CYS A 97 12.48 0.72 10.84
CA CYS A 97 12.86 1.24 12.13
C CYS A 97 14.06 2.19 12.06
N ARG A 98 15.02 1.97 11.16
CA ARG A 98 16.19 2.82 10.99
C ARG A 98 15.84 4.16 10.32
N VAL A 99 15.11 4.11 9.20
CA VAL A 99 14.87 5.31 8.37
C VAL A 99 13.73 6.18 8.89
N THR A 100 12.80 5.61 9.66
CA THR A 100 11.60 6.33 10.12
C THR A 100 11.82 6.97 11.49
N ARG A 101 11.55 8.28 11.59
CA ARG A 101 11.69 9.03 12.84
C ARG A 101 10.46 8.93 13.76
N GLY A 102 9.27 8.76 13.20
CA GLY A 102 8.00 8.85 13.92
C GLY A 102 7.32 7.50 14.05
N LEU A 103 6.31 7.30 13.20
CA LEU A 103 5.40 6.16 13.24
C LEU A 103 5.59 5.24 12.03
N ALA A 104 5.37 3.95 12.22
CA ALA A 104 5.32 2.96 11.16
C ALA A 104 3.98 2.21 11.23
N LEU A 105 3.30 2.13 10.08
CA LEU A 105 2.05 1.44 9.87
C LEU A 105 2.24 0.38 8.80
N VAL A 106 2.02 -0.88 9.17
CA VAL A 106 2.14 -2.02 8.25
C VAL A 106 0.82 -2.78 8.21
N PHE A 107 0.25 -2.90 7.02
CA PHE A 107 -0.86 -3.80 6.79
C PHE A 107 -0.42 -5.26 6.88
N CYS A 108 -1.27 -6.10 7.45
CA CYS A 108 -1.03 -7.53 7.55
C CYS A 108 -2.36 -8.29 7.72
N GLN A 109 -2.29 -9.60 7.57
CA GLN A 109 -3.38 -10.48 8.02
C GLN A 109 -3.40 -10.55 9.56
N VAL A 110 -4.52 -10.97 10.12
CA VAL A 110 -4.71 -11.09 11.58
C VAL A 110 -3.62 -11.98 12.20
N GLU A 111 -3.28 -13.07 11.52
CA GLU A 111 -2.28 -14.06 11.93
C GLU A 111 -0.86 -13.47 11.99
N ALA A 112 -0.56 -12.50 11.13
CA ALA A 112 0.76 -11.87 11.04
C ALA A 112 0.98 -10.71 12.02
N VAL A 113 -0.04 -10.32 12.81
CA VAL A 113 0.06 -9.20 13.77
C VAL A 113 1.19 -9.39 14.77
N SER A 114 1.27 -10.56 15.42
CA SER A 114 2.30 -10.84 16.42
C SER A 114 3.71 -10.90 15.80
N ALA A 115 3.79 -11.35 14.55
CA ALA A 115 5.04 -11.48 13.82
C ALA A 115 5.61 -10.10 13.46
N TRP A 116 4.77 -9.19 12.96
CA TRP A 116 5.13 -7.79 12.72
C TRP A 116 5.42 -7.02 14.00
N GLN A 117 4.65 -7.23 15.07
CA GLN A 117 4.94 -6.67 16.39
C GLN A 117 6.37 -7.05 16.83
N SER A 118 6.70 -8.34 16.79
CA SER A 118 8.03 -8.84 17.20
C SER A 118 9.14 -8.26 16.33
N ALA A 119 8.91 -8.17 15.01
CA ALA A 119 9.87 -7.60 14.06
C ALA A 119 10.15 -6.11 14.34
N PHE A 120 9.12 -5.31 14.63
CA PHE A 120 9.30 -3.90 14.99
C PHE A 120 10.03 -3.71 16.31
N VAL A 121 9.69 -4.51 17.32
CA VAL A 121 10.37 -4.48 18.63
C VAL A 121 11.84 -4.84 18.47
N ALA A 122 12.15 -5.89 17.71
CA ALA A 122 13.54 -6.28 17.41
C ALA A 122 14.30 -5.18 16.62
N GLY A 123 13.60 -4.45 15.74
CA GLY A 123 14.18 -3.30 15.01
C GLY A 123 14.32 -2.01 15.84
N GLY A 124 13.80 -1.97 17.08
CA GLY A 124 13.93 -0.80 17.97
C GLY A 124 12.75 0.19 17.93
N MET A 125 11.59 -0.21 17.43
CA MET A 125 10.34 0.54 17.58
C MET A 125 9.41 -0.10 18.61
N LEU A 126 8.65 0.73 19.30
CA LEU A 126 7.67 0.26 20.28
C LEU A 126 6.35 -0.04 19.57
N TYR A 127 5.86 -1.27 19.71
CA TYR A 127 4.49 -1.61 19.34
C TYR A 127 3.50 -0.75 20.11
N ARG A 128 2.48 -0.23 19.42
CA ARG A 128 1.42 0.59 20.02
C ARG A 128 0.10 -0.15 20.03
N ARG A 129 -0.40 -0.51 18.85
CA ARG A 129 -1.74 -1.07 18.62
C ARG A 129 -1.77 -1.86 17.32
N ALA A 130 -2.74 -2.75 17.19
CA ALA A 130 -3.21 -3.27 15.92
C ALA A 130 -4.58 -2.63 15.64
N ILE A 131 -4.73 -2.02 14.47
CA ILE A 131 -5.93 -1.29 14.06
C ILE A 131 -6.64 -2.12 12.99
N PRO A 132 -7.91 -2.51 13.18
CA PRO A 132 -8.63 -3.30 12.20
C PRO A 132 -9.09 -2.44 11.03
N TRP A 133 -8.94 -2.97 9.82
CA TRP A 133 -9.66 -2.55 8.62
C TRP A 133 -10.73 -3.60 8.30
N VAL A 134 -11.98 -3.20 8.46
CA VAL A 134 -13.17 -3.98 8.14
C VAL A 134 -13.53 -3.76 6.66
N LYS A 135 -13.77 -4.87 5.96
CA LYS A 135 -14.21 -4.92 4.56
C LYS A 135 -15.68 -5.37 4.51
N PRO A 136 -16.66 -4.45 4.44
CA PRO A 136 -18.08 -4.81 4.44
C PRO A 136 -18.50 -5.70 3.26
N ASP A 137 -17.77 -5.62 2.15
CA ASP A 137 -17.98 -6.41 0.93
C ASP A 137 -17.21 -7.75 0.93
N ALA A 138 -16.69 -8.18 2.09
CA ALA A 138 -15.91 -9.39 2.18
C ALA A 138 -16.71 -10.62 1.73
N MET A 139 -16.07 -11.44 0.90
CA MET A 139 -16.70 -12.66 0.42
C MET A 139 -16.87 -13.66 1.56
N PRO A 140 -18.06 -14.28 1.69
CA PRO A 140 -18.23 -15.40 2.61
C PRO A 140 -17.36 -16.58 2.16
N SER A 141 -17.04 -17.46 3.11
CA SER A 141 -16.40 -18.73 2.77
C SER A 141 -17.33 -19.57 1.89
N LEU A 142 -16.88 -19.85 0.66
CA LEU A 142 -17.65 -20.65 -0.30
C LEU A 142 -17.77 -22.12 0.11
N HIS A 143 -16.88 -22.61 0.97
CA HIS A 143 -16.94 -23.99 1.48
C HIS A 143 -17.86 -24.13 2.70
N GLY A 144 -18.32 -23.03 3.30
CA GLY A 144 -19.31 -23.01 4.39
C GLY A 144 -18.88 -23.65 5.71
N ARG A 145 -17.59 -23.93 5.92
CA ARG A 145 -17.11 -24.56 7.17
C ARG A 145 -16.74 -23.54 8.25
N TRP A 146 -16.28 -22.36 7.83
CA TRP A 146 -15.79 -21.29 8.69
C TRP A 146 -16.20 -19.94 8.10
N PRO A 147 -16.27 -18.85 8.88
CA PRO A 147 -16.50 -17.51 8.33
C PRO A 147 -15.46 -17.09 7.29
N GLY A 148 -15.84 -16.22 6.36
CA GLY A 148 -14.90 -15.56 5.46
C GLY A 148 -14.05 -14.52 6.19
N GLN A 149 -12.87 -14.21 5.66
CA GLN A 149 -11.98 -13.20 6.23
C GLN A 149 -12.45 -11.79 5.85
N ALA A 150 -13.12 -11.12 6.78
CA ALA A 150 -13.68 -9.78 6.59
C ALA A 150 -12.78 -8.64 7.07
N VAL A 151 -11.68 -8.97 7.75
CA VAL A 151 -10.81 -7.98 8.39
C VAL A 151 -9.37 -8.18 7.94
N GLU A 152 -8.68 -7.07 7.69
CA GLU A 152 -7.22 -6.99 7.68
C GLU A 152 -6.77 -6.13 8.86
N MET A 153 -5.51 -6.27 9.28
CA MET A 153 -4.97 -5.54 10.41
C MET A 153 -3.90 -4.56 9.95
N ILE A 154 -3.75 -3.47 10.70
CA ILE A 154 -2.67 -2.49 10.54
C ILE A 154 -1.89 -2.47 11.86
N VAL A 155 -0.65 -2.94 11.84
CA VAL A 155 0.25 -2.85 12.99
C VAL A 155 0.83 -1.44 13.05
N LEU A 156 0.54 -0.74 14.14
CA LEU A 156 1.11 0.56 14.47
C LEU A 156 2.26 0.40 15.45
N ALA A 157 3.45 0.82 15.03
CA ALA A 157 4.63 0.96 15.87
C ALA A 157 5.17 2.40 15.79
N GLY A 158 6.03 2.78 16.73
CA GLY A 158 6.67 4.09 16.67
C GLY A 158 7.91 4.20 17.55
N LYS A 159 8.73 5.22 17.29
CA LYS A 159 9.86 5.55 18.15
C LYS A 159 9.40 5.89 19.57
N PRO A 160 10.28 5.75 20.58
CA PRO A 160 10.03 6.30 21.90
C PRO A 160 9.64 7.79 21.80
N GLY A 161 8.52 8.17 22.41
CA GLY A 161 8.02 9.55 22.36
C GLY A 161 7.24 9.95 21.09
N ALA A 162 7.13 9.09 20.06
CA ALA A 162 6.33 9.40 18.87
C ALA A 162 4.84 9.55 19.22
N ILE A 163 4.20 10.59 18.67
CA ILE A 163 2.79 10.93 18.88
C ILE A 163 2.06 10.84 17.54
N ALA A 164 0.87 10.25 17.53
CA ALA A 164 0.01 10.21 16.35
C ALA A 164 -0.84 11.47 16.24
N PRO A 165 -0.85 12.17 15.08
CA PRO A 165 -1.67 13.36 14.84
C PRO A 165 -3.17 13.20 15.15
N ILE A 166 -3.71 11.98 15.04
CA ILE A 166 -5.10 11.65 15.41
C ILE A 166 -5.48 12.03 16.85
N GLY A 167 -4.51 12.26 17.75
CA GLY A 167 -4.76 12.84 19.08
C GLY A 167 -5.48 11.90 20.03
N GLY A 168 -5.18 10.59 19.98
CA GLY A 168 -5.69 9.59 20.91
C GLY A 168 -7.12 9.10 20.65
N LYS A 169 -7.78 9.56 19.58
CA LYS A 169 -9.10 9.05 19.17
C LYS A 169 -9.01 7.55 18.86
N ALA A 170 -10.04 6.80 19.26
CA ALA A 170 -10.17 5.40 18.88
C ALA A 170 -10.28 5.27 17.36
N ARG A 171 -9.71 4.20 16.78
CA ARG A 171 -9.78 3.98 15.34
C ARG A 171 -9.93 2.52 14.94
N TYR A 172 -10.84 2.31 14.00
CA TYR A 172 -10.86 1.25 13.01
C TYR A 172 -11.15 1.91 11.67
N TYR A 173 -10.90 1.19 10.58
CA TYR A 173 -11.30 1.64 9.25
C TYR A 173 -12.37 0.73 8.72
N GLU A 174 -13.40 1.31 8.10
CA GLU A 174 -14.40 0.58 7.35
C GLU A 174 -14.35 1.10 5.92
N CYS A 175 -13.93 0.24 4.99
CA CYS A 175 -13.85 0.60 3.59
C CYS A 175 -14.00 -0.67 2.76
N THR A 176 -14.90 -0.64 1.79
CA THR A 176 -15.02 -1.74 0.82
C THR A 176 -13.80 -1.78 -0.08
N ARG A 177 -13.43 -2.97 -0.57
CA ARG A 177 -12.38 -3.08 -1.59
C ARG A 177 -12.78 -2.30 -2.85
N GLU A 178 -11.80 -1.73 -3.55
CA GLU A 178 -12.06 -1.16 -4.87
C GLU A 178 -12.67 -2.25 -5.77
N ARG A 179 -13.83 -1.94 -6.37
CA ARG A 179 -14.47 -2.87 -7.30
C ARG A 179 -13.49 -3.13 -8.43
N ARG A 180 -13.34 -4.39 -8.79
CA ARG A 180 -12.63 -4.82 -10.01
C ARG A 180 -13.37 -4.27 -11.22
N ASP A 181 -13.18 -2.99 -11.51
CA ASP A 181 -13.42 -2.54 -12.86
C ASP A 181 -12.46 -3.33 -13.74
N THR A 182 -12.96 -3.91 -14.81
CA THR A 182 -12.23 -4.85 -15.70
C THR A 182 -10.97 -4.26 -16.35
N ARG A 183 -10.64 -2.99 -16.04
CA ARG A 183 -9.49 -2.21 -16.50
C ARG A 183 -8.53 -1.79 -15.37
N ALA A 184 -8.84 -2.07 -14.09
CA ALA A 184 -8.07 -1.59 -12.94
C ALA A 184 -7.55 -2.74 -12.05
N HIS A 185 -6.42 -2.46 -11.42
CA HIS A 185 -5.40 -3.41 -10.96
C HIS A 185 -5.87 -4.46 -9.94
N PRO A 186 -5.27 -5.67 -9.92
CA PRO A 186 -5.81 -6.81 -9.18
C PRO A 186 -5.88 -6.67 -7.65
N THR A 187 -5.14 -5.75 -7.01
CA THR A 187 -4.98 -5.71 -5.54
C THR A 187 -4.59 -4.32 -5.00
N ALA A 188 -5.21 -3.24 -5.47
CA ALA A 188 -4.96 -1.91 -4.89
C ALA A 188 -5.71 -1.74 -3.55
N LYS A 189 -5.04 -1.21 -2.52
CA LYS A 189 -5.75 -0.69 -1.33
C LYS A 189 -6.64 0.49 -1.77
N PRO A 190 -7.89 0.58 -1.28
CA PRO A 190 -8.78 1.67 -1.64
C PRO A 190 -8.17 3.04 -1.35
N LEU A 191 -8.25 3.97 -2.29
CA LEU A 191 -7.69 5.32 -2.11
C LEU A 191 -8.26 6.02 -0.87
N GLU A 192 -9.57 5.90 -0.63
CA GLU A 192 -10.24 6.51 0.52
C GLU A 192 -9.68 5.98 1.86
N LEU A 193 -9.38 4.69 1.95
CA LEU A 193 -8.74 4.10 3.12
C LEU A 193 -7.37 4.75 3.37
N MET A 194 -6.54 4.83 2.32
CA MET A 194 -5.20 5.42 2.43
C MET A 194 -5.25 6.90 2.80
N ARG A 195 -6.22 7.66 2.26
CA ARG A 195 -6.45 9.07 2.60
C ARG A 195 -6.76 9.25 4.08
N GLN A 196 -7.61 8.40 4.66
CA GLN A 196 -7.90 8.46 6.09
C GLN A 196 -6.66 8.14 6.94
N ILE A 197 -5.91 7.10 6.58
CA ILE A 197 -4.71 6.70 7.33
C ILE A 197 -3.63 7.78 7.27
N VAL A 198 -3.34 8.33 6.09
CA VAL A 198 -2.37 9.43 5.94
C VAL A 198 -2.79 10.64 6.78
N ALA A 199 -4.08 11.01 6.74
CA ALA A 199 -4.59 12.13 7.54
C ALA A 199 -4.51 11.89 9.06
N ASP A 200 -4.72 10.65 9.52
CA ASP A 200 -4.69 10.31 10.94
C ASP A 200 -3.25 10.22 11.50
N PHE A 201 -2.28 9.82 10.66
CA PHE A 201 -0.95 9.43 11.12
C PHE A 201 0.22 10.26 10.60
N SER A 202 -0.04 11.30 9.81
CA SER A 202 0.97 12.27 9.35
C SER A 202 0.42 13.69 9.38
N ASP A 203 1.30 14.68 9.47
CA ASP A 203 0.99 16.10 9.31
C ASP A 203 1.29 16.58 7.88
N PRO A 204 0.74 17.73 7.43
CA PRO A 204 1.17 18.35 6.16
C PRO A 204 2.69 18.50 6.09
N ASP A 205 3.26 18.38 4.88
CA ASP A 205 4.69 18.41 4.57
C ASP A 205 5.54 17.22 5.06
N ASP A 206 4.99 16.33 5.90
CA ASP A 206 5.65 15.07 6.28
C ASP A 206 6.04 14.26 5.05
N LEU A 207 7.22 13.65 5.10
CA LEU A 207 7.67 12.66 4.12
C LEU A 207 7.19 11.27 4.54
N VAL A 208 6.26 10.73 3.75
CA VAL A 208 5.72 9.38 3.92
C VAL A 208 6.48 8.39 3.04
N LEU A 209 6.93 7.29 3.66
CA LEU A 209 7.60 6.17 3.00
C LEU A 209 6.63 5.01 2.77
N ASP A 210 6.66 4.44 1.57
CA ASP A 210 6.04 3.15 1.23
C ASP A 210 7.01 2.22 0.45
N PRO A 211 7.69 1.25 1.10
CA PRO A 211 8.59 0.31 0.44
C PRO A 211 7.89 -0.72 -0.47
N PHE A 212 6.56 -0.81 -0.43
CA PHE A 212 5.76 -1.72 -1.24
C PHE A 212 4.65 -0.93 -1.94
N ALA A 213 5.06 0.08 -2.72
CA ALA A 213 4.15 1.10 -3.24
C ALA A 213 3.02 0.55 -4.11
N GLY A 214 3.21 -0.60 -4.76
CA GLY A 214 2.19 -1.27 -5.56
C GLY A 214 1.64 -0.33 -6.64
N SER A 215 0.32 -0.16 -6.63
CA SER A 215 -0.38 0.76 -7.53
C SER A 215 -0.27 2.25 -7.15
N GLY A 216 0.47 2.60 -6.10
CA GLY A 216 0.75 3.99 -5.70
C GLY A 216 -0.32 4.67 -4.85
N SER A 217 -1.32 3.96 -4.32
CA SER A 217 -2.43 4.56 -3.54
C SER A 217 -1.96 5.40 -2.35
N THR A 218 -0.90 4.97 -1.64
CA THR A 218 -0.30 5.73 -0.52
C THR A 218 0.22 7.08 -1.00
N GLY A 219 1.00 7.11 -2.07
CA GLY A 219 1.60 8.35 -2.58
C GLY A 219 0.56 9.29 -3.18
N VAL A 220 -0.48 8.77 -3.82
CA VAL A 220 -1.61 9.58 -4.26
C VAL A 220 -2.28 10.25 -3.06
N ALA A 221 -2.61 9.48 -2.01
CA ALA A 221 -3.21 10.03 -0.80
C ALA A 221 -2.32 11.12 -0.17
N CYS A 222 -1.00 10.94 -0.19
CA CYS A 222 -0.05 11.96 0.25
C CYS A 222 -0.17 13.24 -0.58
N ARG A 223 -0.16 13.14 -1.91
CA ARG A 223 -0.30 14.31 -2.80
C ARG A 223 -1.62 15.07 -2.56
N MET A 224 -2.73 14.35 -2.43
CA MET A 224 -4.05 14.96 -2.18
C MET A 224 -4.10 15.74 -0.86
N LEU A 225 -3.33 15.29 0.14
CA LEU A 225 -3.32 15.85 1.48
C LEU A 225 -2.14 16.80 1.74
N GLY A 226 -1.30 17.08 0.73
CA GLY A 226 -0.13 17.96 0.90
C GLY A 226 0.98 17.33 1.76
N ARG A 227 1.20 16.01 1.64
CA ARG A 227 2.36 15.30 2.19
C ARG A 227 3.34 15.00 1.06
N ARG A 228 4.62 14.83 1.41
CA ARG A 228 5.63 14.31 0.48
C ARG A 228 5.62 12.79 0.50
N PHE A 229 6.07 12.18 -0.59
CA PHE A 229 6.06 10.73 -0.75
C PHE A 229 7.38 10.20 -1.31
N ILE A 230 7.84 9.08 -0.77
CA ILE A 230 8.89 8.26 -1.36
C ILE A 230 8.50 6.80 -1.30
N GLY A 231 8.71 6.05 -2.39
CA GLY A 231 8.39 4.63 -2.39
C GLY A 231 9.16 3.80 -3.39
N TRP A 232 9.08 2.49 -3.19
CA TRP A 232 9.67 1.49 -4.08
C TRP A 232 8.60 0.52 -4.57
N GLU A 233 8.74 0.11 -5.82
CA GLU A 233 7.94 -0.96 -6.43
C GLU A 233 8.87 -1.87 -7.24
N LEU A 234 8.75 -3.19 -7.09
CA LEU A 234 9.64 -4.15 -7.72
C LEU A 234 9.19 -4.48 -9.15
N ASP A 235 7.88 -4.53 -9.40
CA ASP A 235 7.30 -4.87 -10.69
C ASP A 235 7.15 -3.62 -11.57
N SER A 236 7.76 -3.64 -12.74
CA SER A 236 7.76 -2.51 -13.67
C SER A 236 6.36 -2.11 -14.16
N ASN A 237 5.40 -3.03 -14.22
CA ASN A 237 4.02 -2.71 -14.59
C ASN A 237 3.31 -1.94 -13.46
N TYR A 238 3.46 -2.40 -12.21
CA TYR A 238 2.90 -1.67 -11.07
C TYR A 238 3.58 -0.32 -10.88
N HIS A 239 4.89 -0.24 -11.10
CA HIS A 239 5.63 1.03 -11.09
C HIS A 239 5.11 2.00 -12.16
N ALA A 240 4.89 1.55 -13.40
CA ALA A 240 4.35 2.39 -14.48
C ALA A 240 2.93 2.90 -14.15
N VAL A 241 2.09 2.06 -13.56
CA VAL A 241 0.74 2.40 -13.11
C VAL A 241 0.77 3.45 -12.00
N ALA A 242 1.57 3.21 -10.97
CA ALA A 242 1.73 4.12 -9.85
C ALA A 242 2.29 5.47 -10.32
N THR A 243 3.29 5.46 -11.22
CA THR A 243 3.85 6.67 -11.85
C THR A 243 2.78 7.48 -12.56
N ARG A 244 1.90 6.82 -13.33
CA ARG A 244 0.80 7.47 -14.03
C ARG A 244 -0.15 8.15 -13.04
N ARG A 245 -0.62 7.43 -12.01
CA ARG A 245 -1.50 7.97 -10.97
C ARG A 245 -0.86 9.13 -10.21
N LEU A 246 0.38 8.96 -9.79
CA LEU A 246 1.18 9.99 -9.11
C LEU A 246 1.47 11.21 -9.99
N SER A 247 1.39 11.09 -11.32
CA SER A 247 1.52 12.22 -12.25
C SER A 247 0.23 13.02 -12.40
N GLY A 248 -0.90 12.56 -11.83
CA GLY A 248 -2.18 13.27 -11.85
C GLY A 248 -3.26 12.65 -12.75
N ASP A 249 -3.03 11.45 -13.30
CA ASP A 249 -4.01 10.74 -14.13
C ASP A 249 -5.08 9.99 -13.32
N GLU A 250 -5.16 10.23 -12.01
CA GLU A 250 -6.34 9.79 -11.29
C GLU A 250 -7.57 10.52 -11.83
N ALA A 251 -8.58 9.76 -12.22
CA ALA A 251 -9.91 10.27 -12.43
C ALA A 251 -10.39 10.86 -11.10
N VAL A 252 -10.13 12.15 -10.88
CA VAL A 252 -10.76 12.91 -9.80
C VAL A 252 -12.26 12.70 -10.00
N PRO A 253 -12.98 12.13 -9.02
CA PRO A 253 -14.43 12.11 -9.08
C PRO A 253 -14.87 13.54 -9.32
N ARG A 254 -15.45 13.82 -10.48
CA ARG A 254 -16.06 15.13 -10.72
C ARG A 254 -17.17 15.25 -9.69
N ASP A 255 -17.13 16.28 -8.86
CA ASP A 255 -18.32 16.75 -8.17
C ASP A 255 -19.41 16.84 -9.22
N CYS A 256 -20.45 16.01 -9.08
CA CYS A 256 -21.58 15.79 -9.97
C CYS A 256 -21.43 16.39 -11.38
N GLN A 257 -21.35 15.56 -12.43
CA GLN A 257 -21.58 16.05 -13.79
C GLN A 257 -22.84 16.93 -13.76
N PRO A 258 -22.76 18.23 -14.13
CA PRO A 258 -23.95 19.06 -14.18
C PRO A 258 -24.94 18.34 -15.09
N SER A 259 -26.12 18.01 -14.55
CA SER A 259 -27.17 17.38 -15.35
C SER A 259 -27.41 18.27 -16.55
N LEU A 260 -27.48 17.70 -17.74
CA LEU A 260 -27.94 18.42 -18.93
C LEU A 260 -29.34 18.97 -18.60
N ALA A 261 -29.42 20.27 -18.30
CA ALA A 261 -30.68 20.97 -18.18
C ALA A 261 -31.30 21.01 -19.57
N PHE A 262 -32.10 20.01 -19.89
CA PHE A 262 -33.02 20.08 -21.02
C PHE A 262 -34.03 21.18 -20.69
N LYS A 263 -33.80 22.39 -21.24
CA LYS A 263 -34.88 23.36 -21.38
C LYS A 263 -35.90 22.74 -22.34
N GLY A 264 -37.02 22.28 -21.80
CA GLY A 264 -38.16 21.87 -22.62
C GLY A 264 -38.62 23.04 -23.51
N PRO A 265 -39.23 22.75 -24.67
CA PRO A 265 -39.75 23.79 -25.55
C PRO A 265 -40.86 24.59 -24.85
N ALA A 266 -40.83 25.92 -25.08
CA ALA A 266 -41.76 26.90 -24.53
C ALA A 266 -43.19 26.72 -25.04
#